data_AF-A0A820TSL1-F1
#
_entry.id   AF-A0A820TSL1-F1
#
_cell.length_a   1.000
_cell.length_b   1.000
_cell.length_c   1.000
_cell.angle_alpha   90.00
_cell.angle_beta   90.00
_cell.angle_gamma   90.00
#
_symmetry.space_group_name_H-M   'P 1'
#
loop_
_entity.id
_entity.type
_entity.pdbx_description
1 polymer ?
#
loop_
_entity_poly.entity_id
_entity_poly.type
_entity_poly.pdbx_seq_one_letter_code
_entity_poly.pdbx_strand_id
1 'polypeptide(L)' 'MYLLIGFLVILYIFYRLYQHFFPTPNINPNGKYVLISGCDTGFGHGLALELDKQGFNVLAGVFVPDNVTSLKE' A
#
# COMPACT_ATOMS: atom_id res chain seq x y z
N MET A 1 -28.59 12.99 14.90
CA MET A 1 -27.80 13.44 13.74
C MET A 1 -26.56 14.23 14.16
N TYR A 2 -26.69 15.35 14.88
CA TYR A 2 -25.53 16.15 15.33
C TYR A 2 -24.56 15.42 16.27
N LEU A 3 -25.05 14.57 17.18
CA LEU A 3 -24.19 13.75 18.04
C LEU A 3 -23.34 12.75 17.25
N LEU A 4 -23.91 12.14 16.21
CA LEU A 4 -23.20 11.19 15.34
C LEU A 4 -22.14 11.91 14.50
N ILE A 5 -22.46 13.09 13.96
CA ILE A 5 -21.49 13.93 13.25
C ILE A 5 -20.35 14.35 14.19
N GLY A 6 -20.67 14.82 15.40
CA GLY A 6 -19.66 15.18 16.40
C GLY A 6 -18.75 14.01 16.76
N PHE A 7 -19.31 12.81 16.92
CA PHE A 7 -18.52 11.59 17.18
C PHE A 7 -17.59 11.23 16.02
N LEU A 8 -18.06 11.28 14.77
CA LEU A 8 -17.22 11.04 13.59
C LEU A 8 -16.08 12.06 13.47
N VAL A 9 -16.35 13.34 13.77
CA VAL A 9 -15.31 14.38 13.79
C VAL A 9 -14.27 14.11 14.87
N ILE A 10 -14.69 13.74 16.08
CA ILE A 10 -13.76 13.38 17.17
C ILE A 10 -12.90 12.17 16.78
N LEU A 11 -13.50 11.12 16.21
CA LEU A 11 -12.75 9.95 15.72
C LEU A 11 -11.75 10.33 14.63
N TYR A 12 -12.14 11.18 13.68
CA TYR A 12 -11.24 11.64 12.62
C TYR A 12 -10.06 12.46 13.18
N ILE A 13 -10.32 13.38 14.11
CA ILE A 13 -9.27 14.15 14.79
C ILE A 13 -8.33 13.21 15.55
N PHE A 14 -8.87 12.24 16.28
CA PHE A 14 -8.06 11.26 17.03
C PHE A 14 -7.21 10.41 16.09
N TYR A 15 -7.77 9.93 14.97
CA TYR A 15 -7.04 9.20 13.94
C TYR A 15 -5.89 10.03 13.35
N ARG A 16 -6.15 11.30 13.05
CA ARG A 16 -5.12 12.23 12.53
C ARG A 16 -4.02 12.50 13.56
N LEU A 17 -4.37 12.69 14.84
CA LEU A 17 -3.40 12.83 15.92
C LEU A 17 -2.57 11.55 16.07
N TYR A 18 -3.20 10.38 16.07
CA TYR A 18 -2.50 9.10 16.15
C TYR A 18 -1.48 8.94 15.03
N GLN A 19 -1.87 9.22 13.77
CA GLN A 19 -0.94 9.16 12.63
C GLN A 19 0.21 10.18 12.73
N HIS A 20 -0.04 11.35 13.33
CA HIS A 20 0.99 12.37 13.51
C HIS A 20 2.01 11.98 14.58
N PHE A 21 1.55 11.42 15.70
CA PHE A 21 2.42 10.95 16.78
C PHE A 21 3.12 9.62 16.47
N PHE A 22 2.51 8.79 15.64
CA PHE A 22 3.04 7.48 15.22
C PHE A 22 3.12 7.41 13.70
N PRO A 23 4.04 8.16 13.07
CA PRO A 23 4.23 8.08 11.63
C PRO A 23 4.65 6.68 11.23
N THR A 24 4.20 6.23 10.05
CA THR A 24 4.68 4.97 9.49
C THR A 24 6.20 5.05 9.31
N PRO A 25 6.93 3.94 9.58
CA PRO A 25 8.37 3.93 9.41
C PRO A 25 8.72 4.28 7.96
N ASN A 26 9.60 5.25 7.78
CA ASN A 26 10.13 5.59 6.47
C ASN A 26 11.22 4.55 6.12
N ILE A 27 10.85 3.58 5.29
CA ILE A 27 11.75 2.52 4.85
C ILE A 27 12.46 3.01 3.58
N ASN A 28 13.79 3.15 3.65
CA ASN A 28 14.60 3.42 2.46
C ASN A 28 14.52 2.19 1.51
N PRO A 29 14.03 2.36 0.27
CA PRO A 29 13.89 1.27 -0.70
C PRO A 29 15.23 0.71 -1.21
N ASN A 30 16.32 1.49 -1.11
CA ASN A 30 17.60 1.15 -1.71
C ASN A 30 18.15 -0.20 -1.18
N GLY A 31 18.39 -1.13 -2.11
CA GLY A 31 18.87 -2.48 -1.80
C GLY A 31 17.85 -3.38 -1.10
N LYS A 32 16.58 -2.97 -0.98
CA LYS A 32 15.50 -3.79 -0.41
C LYS A 32 14.73 -4.50 -1.50
N TYR A 33 14.29 -5.71 -1.16
CA TYR A 33 13.49 -6.56 -2.04
C TYR A 33 12.18 -6.91 -1.35
N VAL A 34 11.09 -6.93 -2.12
CA VAL A 34 9.75 -7.31 -1.65
C VAL A 34 9.21 -8.41 -2.54
N LEU A 35 8.95 -9.58 -1.96
CA LEU A 35 8.28 -10.69 -2.64
C LEU A 35 6.78 -10.60 -2.37
N ILE A 36 5.99 -10.55 -3.44
CA ILE A 36 4.53 -10.49 -3.37
C ILE A 36 3.97 -11.67 -4.15
N SER A 37 3.14 -12.49 -3.53
CA SER A 37 2.38 -13.54 -4.23
C SER A 37 0.99 -13.05 -4.61
N GLY A 38 0.44 -13.54 -5.72
CA GLY A 38 -0.90 -13.17 -6.17
C GLY A 38 -0.95 -11.79 -6.81
N CYS A 39 0.02 -11.50 -7.69
CA CYS A 39 0.12 -10.21 -8.40
C CYS A 39 -0.65 -10.18 -9.73
N ASP A 40 -1.39 -11.23 -10.05
CA ASP A 40 -2.19 -11.31 -11.28
C ASP A 40 -3.21 -10.16 -11.40
N THR A 41 -3.95 -9.87 -10.33
CA THR A 41 -4.99 -8.82 -10.30
C THR A 41 -5.19 -8.24 -8.89
N GLY A 42 -6.05 -7.21 -8.78
CA GLY A 42 -6.53 -6.70 -7.49
C GLY A 42 -5.44 -6.03 -6.64
N PHE A 43 -5.48 -6.29 -5.34
CA PHE A 43 -4.60 -5.61 -4.38
C PHE A 43 -3.13 -5.98 -4.56
N GLY A 44 -2.80 -7.25 -4.75
CA GLY A 44 -1.41 -7.70 -4.94
C GLY A 44 -0.78 -7.09 -6.19
N HIS A 45 -1.56 -6.93 -7.25
CA HIS A 45 -1.15 -6.25 -8.47
C HIS A 45 -0.85 -4.76 -8.22
N GLY A 46 -1.80 -4.02 -7.64
CA GLY A 46 -1.60 -2.61 -7.33
C GLY A 46 -0.46 -2.35 -6.34
N LEU A 47 -0.31 -3.22 -5.34
CA LEU A 47 0.78 -3.14 -4.36
C LEU A 47 2.14 -3.35 -5.03
N ALA A 48 2.26 -4.30 -5.96
CA ALA A 48 3.49 -4.53 -6.69
C ALA A 48 3.93 -3.28 -7.49
N LEU A 49 3.00 -2.68 -8.23
CA LEU A 49 3.26 -1.48 -9.01
C LEU A 49 3.60 -0.27 -8.12
N GLU A 50 2.88 -0.09 -7.02
CA GLU A 50 3.09 1.04 -6.12
C GLU A 50 4.45 0.95 -5.42
N LEU A 51 4.86 -0.24 -4.96
CA LEU A 51 6.16 -0.43 -4.33
C LEU A 51 7.32 -0.30 -5.32
N ASP A 52 7.14 -0.76 -6.57
CA ASP A 52 8.12 -0.55 -7.64
C ASP A 52 8.29 0.94 -7.94
N LYS A 53 7.19 1.71 -8.05
CA LYS A 53 7.20 3.17 -8.21
C LYS A 53 7.87 3.91 -7.05
N GLN A 54 7.75 3.37 -5.83
CA GLN A 54 8.46 3.90 -4.66
C GLN A 54 9.95 3.54 -4.64
N GLY A 55 10.43 2.70 -5.57
CA GLY A 55 11.85 2.36 -5.74
C GLY A 55 12.29 1.07 -5.06
N PHE A 56 11.36 0.23 -4.58
CA PHE A 56 11.69 -1.10 -4.08
C PHE A 56 11.95 -2.06 -5.24
N ASN A 57 12.82 -3.05 -5.04
CA ASN A 57 12.95 -4.15 -5.99
C ASN A 57 11.83 -5.16 -5.74
N VAL A 58 10.82 -5.18 -6.60
CA VAL A 58 9.65 -6.05 -6.41
C VAL A 58 9.83 -7.37 -7.18
N LEU A 59 9.63 -8.48 -6.48
CA LEU A 59 9.53 -9.82 -7.06
C LEU A 59 8.04 -10.20 -7.07
N ALA A 60 7.38 -9.98 -8.20
CA ALA A 60 5.95 -10.24 -8.35
C ALA A 60 5.68 -11.69 -8.76
N GLY A 61 5.08 -12.46 -7.87
CA GLY A 61 4.61 -13.82 -8.10
C GLY A 61 3.22 -13.82 -8.72
N VAL A 62 3.16 -14.21 -9.98
CA VAL A 62 1.90 -14.42 -10.73
C VAL A 62 1.63 -15.90 -10.91
N PHE A 63 0.35 -16.26 -11.00
CA PHE A 63 -0.10 -17.61 -11.32
C PHE A 63 -0.29 -17.80 -12.83
N VAL A 64 -0.84 -16.80 -13.53
CA VAL A 64 -1.07 -16.84 -14.98
C VAL A 64 0.03 -16.03 -15.69
N PRO A 65 0.90 -16.65 -16.50
CA PRO A 65 2.02 -15.96 -17.15
C PRO A 65 1.64 -14.76 -18.02
N ASP A 66 0.47 -14.80 -18.65
CA ASP A 66 0.00 -13.71 -19.52
C ASP A 66 -0.25 -12.41 -18.74
N ASN A 67 -0.49 -12.50 -17.43
CA ASN A 67 -0.68 -11.31 -16.58
C ASN A 67 0.63 -10.58 -16.26
N VAL A 68 1.79 -11.09 -16.66
CA VAL A 68 3.07 -10.39 -16.43
C VAL A 68 3.13 -9.06 -17.21
N THR A 69 2.45 -8.96 -18.35
CA THR A 69 2.49 -7.72 -19.16
C THR A 69 1.84 -6.54 -18.46
N SER A 70 0.79 -6.75 -17.67
CA SER A 70 0.12 -5.67 -16.93
C SER A 70 0.97 -5.13 -15.77
N LEU A 71 1.98 -5.87 -15.31
CA LEU A 71 2.92 -5.45 -14.27
C LEU A 71 4.11 -4.64 -14.80
N LYS A 72 4.16 -4.40 -16.12
CA LYS A 72 5.24 -3.66 -16.78
C LYS A 72 4.84 -2.24 -17.20
N GLU A 73 3.63 -1.82 -16.84
CA GLU A 73 3.07 -0.48 -17.11
C GLU A 73 3.36 0.50 -15.96
#